data_AF-A0A0G0BM77-F1
#
_entry.id   AF-A0A0G0BM77-F1
#
_cell.length_a   1.000
_cell.length_b   1.000
_cell.length_c   1.000
_cell.angle_alpha   90.00
_cell.angle_beta   90.00
_cell.angle_gamma   90.00
#
_symmetry.space_group_name_H-M   'P 1'
#
loop_
_entity.id
_entity.type
_entity.pdbx_description
1 polymer ?
#
loop_
_entity_poly.entity_id
_entity_poly.type
_entity_poly.pdbx_seq_one_letter_code
_entity_poly.pdbx_strand_id
1 'polypeptide(L)'
;MMYNNIMENKKEKLEKIIFASDLPEHDKKKWFEFFDVNAPEAWDVYLEIFSVFPEEIGWFNQIMKRKVAAMILMKEGNQKGEQEIKNIIEEEKKKIIELAERI
;
A
#
# COMPACT_ATOMS: atom_id res chain seq x y z
N MET A 1 14.89 18.38 14.18
CA MET A 1 13.45 18.37 14.50
C MET A 1 12.54 18.57 13.28
N MET A 2 12.94 19.26 12.20
CA MET A 2 12.06 19.46 11.02
C MET A 2 11.71 18.18 10.23
N TYR A 3 12.63 17.22 10.11
CA TYR A 3 12.40 16.00 9.33
C TYR A 3 11.27 15.12 9.90
N ASN A 4 11.17 15.01 11.23
CA ASN A 4 10.12 14.21 11.87
C ASN A 4 8.72 14.78 11.58
N ASN A 5 8.56 16.11 11.62
CA ASN A 5 7.28 16.77 11.36
C ASN A 5 6.79 16.60 9.92
N ILE A 6 7.69 16.52 8.93
CA ILE A 6 7.31 16.32 7.52
C ILE A 6 6.81 14.89 7.31
N MET A 7 7.47 13.91 7.94
CA MET A 7 7.08 12.50 7.84
C MET A 7 5.74 12.24 8.52
N GLU A 8 5.53 12.74 9.74
CA GLU A 8 4.26 12.64 10.46
C GLU A 8 3.09 13.20 9.64
N ASN A 9 3.28 14.33 8.96
CA ASN A 9 2.25 14.95 8.12
C ASN A 9 1.87 14.10 6.89
N LYS A 10 2.84 13.42 6.26
CA LYS A 10 2.57 12.53 5.11
C LYS A 10 1.74 11.32 5.53
N LYS A 11 2.09 10.70 6.65
CA LYS A 11 1.34 9.58 7.23
C LYS A 11 -0.09 10.00 7.59
N GLU A 12 -0.27 11.11 8.31
CA GLU A 12 -1.60 11.61 8.67
C GLU A 12 -2.48 11.87 7.43
N LYS A 13 -1.90 12.37 6.34
CA LYS A 13 -2.64 12.58 5.08
C LYS A 13 -3.08 11.25 4.47
N LEU A 14 -2.21 10.26 4.41
CA LEU A 14 -2.55 8.91 3.94
C LEU A 14 -3.65 8.29 4.79
N GLU A 15 -3.54 8.38 6.12
CA GLU A 15 -4.53 7.85 7.03
C GLU A 15 -5.89 8.51 6.82
N LYS A 16 -5.95 9.83 6.60
CA LYS A 16 -7.18 10.54 6.26
C LYS A 16 -7.80 10.07 4.95
N ILE A 17 -6.99 9.86 3.90
CA ILE A 17 -7.46 9.35 2.61
C ILE A 17 -8.05 7.94 2.77
N ILE A 18 -7.32 7.05 3.44
CA ILE A 18 -7.79 5.68 3.70
C ILE A 18 -9.04 5.69 4.59
N PHE A 19 -9.10 6.54 5.61
CA PHE A 19 -10.27 6.66 6.49
C PHE A 19 -11.52 7.10 5.73
N ALA A 20 -11.37 8.00 4.76
CA ALA A 20 -12.46 8.50 3.91
C ALA A 20 -12.89 7.50 2.82
N SER A 21 -12.10 6.47 2.52
CA SER A 21 -12.44 5.47 1.51
C SER A 21 -13.58 4.54 1.93
N ASP A 22 -14.17 3.84 0.95
CA ASP A 22 -15.21 2.81 1.14
C ASP A 22 -14.66 1.47 1.67
N LEU A 23 -13.38 1.42 2.08
CA LEU A 23 -12.80 0.22 2.65
C LEU A 23 -13.50 -0.18 3.96
N PRO A 24 -13.68 -1.49 4.22
CA PRO A 24 -14.08 -1.98 5.53
C PRO A 24 -13.10 -1.55 6.63
N GLU A 25 -13.60 -1.35 7.85
CA GLU A 25 -12.79 -0.88 8.99
C GLU A 25 -11.56 -1.77 9.28
N HIS A 26 -11.72 -3.09 9.16
CA HIS A 26 -10.62 -4.03 9.34
C HIS A 26 -9.51 -3.89 8.30
N ASP A 27 -9.84 -3.44 7.09
CA ASP A 27 -8.86 -3.18 6.03
C ASP A 27 -8.18 -1.83 6.24
N LYS A 28 -8.93 -0.80 6.65
CA LYS A 28 -8.36 0.50 7.03
C LYS A 28 -7.30 0.35 8.11
N LYS A 29 -7.57 -0.47 9.13
CA LYS A 29 -6.61 -0.79 10.19
C LYS A 29 -5.32 -1.41 9.65
N LYS A 30 -5.42 -2.35 8.69
CA LYS A 30 -4.24 -2.97 8.07
C LYS A 30 -3.39 -1.97 7.30
N TRP A 31 -4.01 -0.99 6.65
CA TRP A 31 -3.28 0.10 6.00
C TRP A 31 -2.55 0.97 7.02
N PHE A 32 -3.18 1.30 8.16
CA PHE A 32 -2.53 2.07 9.21
C PHE A 32 -1.33 1.31 9.80
N GLU A 33 -1.51 0.02 10.12
CA GLU A 33 -0.42 -0.86 10.55
C GLU A 33 0.70 -0.96 9.51
N PHE A 34 0.35 -1.02 8.22
CA PHE A 34 1.32 -0.99 7.13
C PHE A 34 2.13 0.31 7.13
N PHE A 35 1.49 1.46 7.31
CA PHE A 35 2.21 2.74 7.39
C PHE A 35 3.03 2.87 8.69
N ASP A 36 2.65 2.24 9.80
CA ASP A 36 3.44 2.23 11.03
C ASP A 36 4.79 1.50 10.88
N VAL A 37 4.81 0.42 10.09
CA VAL A 37 5.98 -0.47 10.01
C VAL A 37 6.86 -0.24 8.78
N ASN A 38 6.34 0.40 7.73
CA ASN A 38 7.07 0.63 6.49
C ASN A 38 7.74 2.00 6.46
N ALA A 39 8.86 2.06 5.74
CA ALA A 39 9.66 3.25 5.64
C ALA A 39 8.90 4.38 4.89
N PRO A 40 9.13 5.66 5.25
CA PRO A 40 8.39 6.81 4.71
C PRO A 40 8.48 6.97 3.18
N GLU A 41 9.50 6.42 2.54
CA GLU A 41 9.68 6.47 1.07
C GLU A 41 8.54 5.78 0.33
N ALA A 42 7.95 4.72 0.92
CA ALA A 42 6.79 4.07 0.35
C ALA A 42 5.54 4.97 0.41
N TRP A 43 5.46 5.88 1.39
CA TRP A 43 4.31 6.74 1.59
C TRP A 43 4.14 7.74 0.46
N ASP A 44 5.23 8.22 -0.15
CA ASP A 44 5.17 9.21 -1.22
C ASP A 44 4.40 8.69 -2.44
N VAL A 45 4.69 7.46 -2.85
CA VAL A 45 4.00 6.81 -3.99
C VAL A 45 2.51 6.62 -3.69
N TYR A 46 2.17 6.11 -2.52
CA TYR A 46 0.75 5.92 -2.16
C TYR A 46 0.03 7.25 -1.96
N LEU A 47 0.70 8.27 -1.42
CA LEU A 47 0.08 9.56 -1.16
C LEU A 47 -0.24 10.25 -2.49
N GLU A 48 0.68 10.21 -3.45
CA GLU A 48 0.48 10.73 -4.79
C GLU A 48 -0.68 10.02 -5.49
N ILE A 49 -0.63 8.68 -5.57
CA ILE A 49 -1.65 7.90 -6.26
C ILE A 49 -3.03 8.05 -5.59
N PHE A 50 -3.14 7.90 -4.28
CA PHE A 50 -4.44 7.93 -3.61
C PHE A 50 -5.06 9.33 -3.53
N SER A 51 -4.24 10.38 -3.63
CA SER A 51 -4.76 11.74 -3.73
C SER A 51 -5.39 12.04 -5.09
N VAL A 52 -4.90 11.41 -6.17
CA VAL A 52 -5.37 11.64 -7.54
C VAL A 52 -6.41 10.60 -7.98
N PHE A 53 -6.24 9.34 -7.58
CA PHE A 53 -7.05 8.20 -7.96
C PHE A 53 -7.61 7.47 -6.72
N PRO A 54 -8.48 8.10 -5.91
CA PRO A 54 -9.06 7.48 -4.73
C PRO A 54 -9.88 6.20 -5.04
N GLU A 55 -10.41 6.07 -6.25
CA GLU A 55 -11.13 4.88 -6.73
C GLU A 55 -10.23 3.63 -6.81
N GLU A 56 -8.91 3.80 -6.97
CA GLU A 56 -7.95 2.71 -7.09
C GLU A 56 -7.56 2.13 -5.71
N ILE A 57 -7.90 2.80 -4.60
CA ILE A 57 -7.62 2.34 -3.22
C ILE A 57 -8.16 0.91 -3.01
N GLY A 58 -9.33 0.60 -3.57
CA GLY A 58 -9.92 -0.74 -3.51
C GLY A 58 -9.03 -1.80 -4.18
N TRP A 59 -8.42 -1.48 -5.31
CA TRP A 59 -7.52 -2.39 -6.03
C TRP A 59 -6.22 -2.61 -5.26
N PHE A 60 -5.59 -1.54 -4.75
CA PHE A 60 -4.39 -1.65 -3.92
C PHE A 60 -4.64 -2.43 -2.63
N ASN A 61 -5.83 -2.33 -2.04
CA ASN A 61 -6.21 -3.15 -0.89
C ASN A 61 -6.24 -4.65 -1.23
N GLN A 62 -6.70 -5.03 -2.42
CA GLN A 62 -6.64 -6.43 -2.87
C GLN A 62 -5.21 -6.91 -3.07
N ILE A 63 -4.34 -6.07 -3.64
CA ILE A 63 -2.91 -6.35 -3.76
C ILE A 63 -2.28 -6.58 -2.38
N MET A 64 -2.54 -5.71 -1.41
CA MET A 64 -2.02 -5.87 -0.05
C MET A 64 -2.47 -7.19 0.58
N LYS A 65 -3.75 -7.56 0.44
CA LYS A 65 -4.26 -8.86 0.93
C LYS A 65 -3.56 -10.04 0.29
N ARG A 66 -3.37 -10.01 -1.03
CA ARG A 66 -2.64 -11.04 -1.77
C ARG A 66 -1.19 -11.14 -1.32
N LYS A 67 -0.51 -10.01 -1.09
CA LYS A 67 0.86 -10.00 -0.53
C LYS A 67 0.90 -10.67 0.84
N VAL A 68 -0.04 -10.36 1.73
CA VAL A 68 -0.09 -10.99 3.06
C VAL A 68 -0.28 -12.51 2.95
N ALA A 69 -1.20 -12.97 2.11
CA ALA A 69 -1.42 -14.40 1.89
C ALA A 69 -0.19 -15.11 1.31
N ALA A 70 0.47 -14.49 0.33
CA ALA A 70 1.68 -15.07 -0.28
C ALA A 70 2.88 -15.06 0.69
N MET A 71 3.02 -14.04 1.55
CA MET A 71 4.02 -14.01 2.62
C MET A 71 3.78 -15.11 3.68
N ILE A 72 2.52 -15.44 3.98
CA ILE A 72 2.20 -16.57 4.87
C ILE A 72 2.69 -17.88 4.25
N LEU A 73 2.40 -18.13 2.97
CA LEU A 73 2.88 -19.30 2.24
C LEU A 73 4.42 -19.37 2.20
N MET A 74 5.11 -18.24 2.03
CA MET A 74 6.58 -18.19 2.08
C MET A 74 7.13 -18.62 3.44
N LYS A 75 6.53 -18.18 4.54
CA LYS A 75 6.94 -18.56 5.90
C LYS A 75 6.77 -20.07 6.16
N GLU A 76 5.87 -20.71 5.44
CA GLU A 76 5.66 -22.17 5.47
C GLU A 76 6.66 -22.95 4.57
N GLY A 77 7.65 -22.26 3.97
CA GLY A 77 8.64 -22.88 3.08
C GLY A 77 8.10 -23.20 1.67
N ASN A 78 6.98 -22.60 1.29
CA ASN A 78 6.34 -22.87 0.01
C ASN A 78 6.91 -22.00 -1.11
N GLN A 79 7.63 -22.61 -2.06
CA GLN A 79 8.17 -21.94 -3.25
C GLN A 79 7.09 -21.22 -4.09
N LYS A 80 5.83 -21.67 -4.03
CA LYS A 80 4.72 -20.97 -4.69
C LYS A 80 4.46 -19.59 -4.08
N GLY A 81 4.68 -19.43 -2.77
CA GLY A 81 4.57 -18.14 -2.10
C GLY A 81 5.60 -17.13 -2.62
N GLU A 82 6.84 -17.57 -2.85
CA GLU A 82 7.90 -16.71 -3.40
C GLU A 82 7.56 -16.26 -4.83
N GLN A 83 7.09 -17.18 -5.67
CA GLN A 83 6.70 -16.84 -7.03
C GLN A 83 5.48 -15.91 -7.06
N GLU A 84 4.50 -16.15 -6.19
CA GLU A 84 3.30 -15.31 -6.11
C GLU A 84 3.64 -13.90 -5.64
N ILE A 85 4.52 -13.73 -4.63
CA ILE A 85 4.98 -12.39 -4.22
C ILE A 85 5.67 -11.65 -5.37
N LYS A 86 6.53 -12.32 -6.14
CA LYS A 86 7.18 -11.70 -7.30
C LYS A 86 6.15 -11.23 -8.33
N ASN A 87 5.15 -12.07 -8.63
CA ASN A 87 4.09 -11.72 -9.57
C ASN A 87 3.27 -10.51 -9.08
N ILE A 88 2.90 -10.50 -7.79
CA ILE A 88 2.11 -9.42 -7.19
C ILE A 88 2.88 -8.09 -7.20
N ILE A 89 4.17 -8.11 -6.86
CA ILE A 89 5.01 -6.90 -6.88
C ILE A 89 5.11 -6.34 -8.30
N GLU A 90 5.28 -7.21 -9.30
CA GLU A 90 5.40 -6.76 -10.69
C GLU A 90 4.08 -6.23 -11.26
N GLU A 91 2.95 -6.80 -10.83
CA GLU A 91 1.60 -6.29 -11.11
C GLU A 91 1.38 -4.91 -10.49
N GLU A 92 1.71 -4.74 -9.21
CA GLU A 92 1.59 -3.46 -8.51
C GLU A 92 2.46 -2.38 -9.14
N LYS A 93 3.73 -2.67 -9.47
CA LYS A 93 4.62 -1.73 -10.15
C LYS A 93 4.04 -1.26 -11.48
N LYS A 94 3.49 -2.17 -12.28
CA LYS A 94 2.88 -1.80 -13.57
C LYS A 94 1.71 -0.84 -13.37
N LYS A 95 0.85 -1.11 -12.38
CA LYS A 95 -0.27 -0.22 -12.07
C LYS A 95 0.20 1.13 -11.55
N ILE A 96 1.22 1.17 -10.69
CA ILE A 96 1.83 2.42 -10.23
C ILE A 96 2.37 3.25 -11.41
N ILE A 97 3.09 2.62 -12.34
CA ILE A 97 3.62 3.30 -13.54
C ILE A 97 2.48 3.82 -14.42
N GLU A 98 1.47 3.00 -14.70
CA GLU A 98 0.28 3.39 -15.48
C GLU A 98 -0.44 4.59 -14.87
N LEU A 99 -0.61 4.61 -13.54
CA LEU A 99 -1.27 5.71 -12.84
C LEU A 99 -0.36 6.95 -12.80
N ALA A 100 0.94 6.80 -12.58
CA ALA A 100 1.90 7.90 -12.57
C ALA A 100 2.01 8.60 -13.94
N GLU A 101 1.89 7.88 -15.05
CA GLU A 101 1.84 8.47 -16.40
C GLU A 101 0.58 9.31 -16.67
N ARG A 102 -0.43 9.23 -15.78
CA ARG A 102 -1.70 9.97 -15.88
C ARG A 102 -1.77 11.17 -14.93
N ILE A 103 -0.70 11.46 -14.20
CA ILE A 103 -0.55 12.61 -13.29
C ILE A 103 0.27 13.70 -14.00
#